data_AF-A0A3C0Z422-F1
#
_entry.id   AF-A0A3C0Z422-F1
#
_cell.length_a   1.000
_cell.length_b   1.000
_cell.length_c   1.000
_cell.angle_alpha   90.00
_cell.angle_beta   90.00
_cell.angle_gamma   90.00
#
_symmetry.space_group_name_H-M   'P 1'
#
loop_
_entity.id
_entity.type
_entity.pdbx_description
1 polymer ?
#
loop_
_entity_poly.entity_id
_entity_poly.type
_entity_poly.pdbx_seq_one_letter_code
_entity_poly.pdbx_strand_id
1 'polypeptide(L)'
;MIAYRSATGDDSVSEAIERGGEFFLSHGLMRSERTGEVINQRWLDLHYPLYWHYDVLHALNVLAPLGVLDDPRLSEALDLIERKRLPDGRWRPKGYYWRMPGSRGSLPEEVVDWGRGAPNEMITLNARRALKAAGRAMAGLAHR
;
A
#
# COMPACT_ATOMS: atom_id res chain seq x y z
N MET A 1 7.34 -15.05 0.41
CA MET A 1 6.95 -16.15 -0.51
C MET A 1 7.04 -15.72 -1.97
N ILE A 2 6.36 -14.65 -2.41
CA ILE A 2 6.46 -14.13 -3.79
C ILE A 2 7.92 -13.83 -4.19
N ALA A 3 8.62 -13.00 -3.41
CA ALA A 3 10.03 -12.70 -3.65
C ALA A 3 10.94 -13.93 -3.57
N TYR A 4 10.58 -14.91 -2.72
CA TYR A 4 11.33 -16.17 -2.61
C TYR A 4 11.22 -16.97 -3.91
N ARG A 5 9.98 -17.26 -4.36
CA ARG A 5 9.72 -17.94 -5.63
C ARG A 5 10.40 -17.23 -6.80
N SER A 6 10.32 -15.90 -6.86
CA SER A 6 10.98 -15.12 -7.92
C SER A 6 12.51 -15.23 -7.89
N ALA A 7 13.11 -15.40 -6.71
CA ALA A 7 14.56 -15.49 -6.56
C ALA A 7 15.10 -16.92 -6.74
N THR A 8 14.32 -17.94 -6.38
CA THR A 8 14.75 -19.34 -6.36
C THR A 8 14.17 -20.18 -7.50
N GLY A 9 13.05 -19.76 -8.09
CA GLY A 9 12.25 -20.58 -9.00
C GLY A 9 11.51 -21.72 -8.32
N ASP A 10 11.48 -21.76 -6.98
CA ASP A 10 10.79 -22.81 -6.23
C ASP A 10 9.27 -22.62 -6.31
N ASP A 11 8.61 -23.46 -7.10
CA ASP A 11 7.16 -23.43 -7.29
C ASP A 11 6.37 -24.11 -6.17
N SER A 12 7.03 -24.77 -5.19
CA SER A 12 6.34 -25.42 -4.06
C SER A 12 5.51 -24.45 -3.22
N VAL A 13 5.84 -23.15 -3.27
CA VAL A 13 5.12 -22.09 -2.55
C VAL A 13 3.95 -21.48 -3.33
N SER A 14 3.70 -21.91 -4.58
CA SER A 14 2.71 -21.29 -5.47
C SER A 14 1.29 -21.38 -4.91
N GLU A 15 0.88 -22.55 -4.43
CA GLU A 15 -0.45 -22.75 -3.85
C GLU A 15 -0.68 -21.85 -2.62
N ALA A 16 0.35 -21.66 -1.80
CA ALA A 16 0.28 -20.78 -0.65
C ALA A 16 0.24 -19.29 -1.03
N ILE A 17 0.94 -18.91 -2.11
CA ILE A 17 0.85 -17.56 -2.69
C ILE A 17 -0.58 -17.30 -3.21
N GLU A 18 -1.17 -18.26 -3.93
CA GLU A 18 -2.52 -18.15 -4.47
C GLU A 18 -3.58 -18.03 -3.37
N ARG A 19 -3.53 -18.92 -2.35
CA ARG A 19 -4.44 -18.83 -1.20
C ARG A 19 -4.27 -17.51 -0.43
N GLY A 20 -3.04 -17.05 -0.26
CA GLY A 20 -2.76 -15.76 0.37
C GLY A 20 -3.34 -14.59 -0.43
N GLY A 21 -3.16 -14.61 -1.76
CA GLY A 21 -3.73 -13.62 -2.67
C GLY A 21 -5.26 -13.59 -2.59
N GLU A 22 -5.89 -14.76 -2.67
CA GLU A 22 -7.35 -14.88 -2.60
C GLU A 22 -7.90 -14.37 -1.26
N PHE A 23 -7.22 -14.64 -0.15
CA PHE A 23 -7.59 -14.08 1.16
C PHE A 23 -7.59 -12.54 1.17
N PHE A 24 -6.61 -11.89 0.54
CA PHE A 24 -6.61 -10.43 0.44
C PHE A 24 -7.72 -9.91 -0.48
N LEU A 25 -7.99 -10.63 -1.58
CA LEU A 25 -9.02 -10.28 -2.56
C LEU A 25 -10.45 -10.42 -1.98
N SER A 26 -10.72 -11.49 -1.22
CA SER A 26 -12.02 -11.71 -0.57
C SER A 26 -12.40 -10.57 0.39
N HIS A 27 -11.40 -9.93 0.99
CA HIS A 27 -11.56 -8.79 1.88
C HIS A 27 -11.50 -7.43 1.16
N GLY A 28 -11.28 -7.37 -0.16
CA GLY A 28 -11.03 -6.10 -0.86
C GLY A 28 -9.95 -5.25 -0.18
N LEU A 29 -8.96 -5.91 0.46
CA LEU A 29 -7.89 -5.35 1.30
C LEU A 29 -8.28 -4.69 2.62
N MET A 30 -9.55 -4.39 2.86
CA MET A 30 -9.96 -3.57 4.03
C MET A 30 -11.34 -3.88 4.58
N ARG A 31 -12.13 -4.74 3.94
CA ARG A 31 -13.51 -5.08 4.27
C ARG A 31 -13.59 -6.39 5.02
N SER A 32 -14.44 -6.45 6.04
CA SER A 32 -14.78 -7.72 6.69
C SER A 32 -15.64 -8.56 5.75
N GLU A 33 -15.29 -9.83 5.52
CA GLU A 33 -16.15 -10.75 4.77
C GLU A 33 -17.53 -10.94 5.42
N ARG A 34 -17.62 -10.80 6.76
CA ARG A 34 -18.86 -11.03 7.49
C ARG A 34 -19.82 -9.83 7.45
N THR A 35 -19.30 -8.60 7.51
CA THR A 35 -20.14 -7.39 7.64
C THR A 35 -20.06 -6.46 6.44
N GLY A 36 -19.06 -6.59 5.57
CA GLY A 36 -18.78 -5.64 4.50
C GLY A 36 -18.24 -4.29 5.00
N GLU A 37 -18.07 -4.10 6.30
CA GLU A 37 -17.54 -2.85 6.88
C GLU A 37 -16.01 -2.82 6.83
N VAL A 38 -15.44 -1.61 6.94
CA VAL A 38 -13.99 -1.45 7.06
C VAL A 38 -13.51 -2.07 8.38
N ILE A 39 -12.58 -3.02 8.30
CA ILE A 39 -12.04 -3.76 9.46
C ILE A 39 -11.37 -2.82 10.45
N ASN A 40 -10.56 -1.89 9.94
CA ASN A 40 -9.87 -0.91 10.75
C ASN A 40 -9.68 0.38 9.95
N GLN A 41 -10.22 1.49 10.47
CA GLN A 41 -10.16 2.80 9.82
C GLN A 41 -8.71 3.27 9.57
N ARG A 42 -7.74 2.85 10.38
CA ARG A 42 -6.32 3.19 10.20
C ARG A 42 -5.72 2.59 8.94
N TRP A 43 -6.28 1.49 8.41
CA TRP A 43 -5.79 0.88 7.18
C TRP A 43 -6.05 1.76 5.96
N LEU A 44 -6.97 2.72 6.09
CA LEU A 44 -7.27 3.70 5.06
C LEU A 44 -6.26 4.84 5.04
N ASP A 45 -5.41 5.00 6.05
CA ASP A 45 -4.40 6.04 6.07
C ASP A 45 -3.09 5.54 5.44
N LEU A 46 -2.38 6.45 4.77
CA LEU A 46 -1.10 6.13 4.14
C LEU A 46 0.03 6.42 5.13
N HIS A 47 0.98 5.49 5.24
CA HIS A 47 2.09 5.58 6.17
C HIS A 47 3.41 5.30 5.48
N TYR A 48 4.47 5.94 5.97
CA TYR A 48 5.83 5.54 5.61
C TYR A 48 6.84 5.95 6.69
N PRO A 49 7.76 5.05 7.07
CA PRO A 49 7.73 3.60 6.82
C PRO A 49 6.57 2.93 7.58
N LEU A 50 6.16 1.73 7.14
CA LEU A 50 5.05 0.99 7.76
C LEU A 50 5.47 0.20 9.01
N TYR A 51 6.72 -0.29 9.05
CA TYR A 51 7.17 -1.31 10.02
C TYR A 51 6.18 -2.49 10.08
N TRP A 52 5.53 -2.73 11.23
CA TRP A 52 4.54 -3.79 11.43
C TRP A 52 3.09 -3.34 11.18
N HIS A 53 2.88 -2.08 10.80
CA HIS A 53 1.54 -1.59 10.53
C HIS A 53 1.08 -1.96 9.12
N TYR A 54 -0.23 -2.09 8.98
CA TYR A 54 -0.88 -2.37 7.71
C TYR A 54 -1.58 -1.11 7.18
N ASP A 55 -1.45 -0.89 5.88
CA ASP A 55 -2.35 -0.04 5.12
C ASP A 55 -2.65 -0.62 3.73
N VAL A 56 -3.72 -0.12 3.11
CA VAL A 56 -4.22 -0.57 1.81
C VAL A 56 -3.17 -0.41 0.71
N LEU A 57 -2.35 0.65 0.76
CA LEU A 57 -1.33 0.89 -0.26
C LEU A 57 -0.23 -0.18 -0.21
N HIS A 58 0.20 -0.56 0.99
CA HIS A 58 1.16 -1.64 1.16
C HIS A 58 0.61 -2.96 0.63
N ALA A 59 -0.64 -3.30 0.94
CA ALA A 59 -1.28 -4.52 0.45
C ALA A 59 -1.37 -4.56 -1.09
N LEU A 60 -1.74 -3.45 -1.73
CA LEU A 60 -1.70 -3.34 -3.19
C LEU A 60 -0.29 -3.61 -3.75
N ASN A 61 0.76 -3.07 -3.12
CA ASN A 61 2.14 -3.30 -3.57
C ASN A 61 2.62 -4.74 -3.32
N VAL A 62 2.12 -5.41 -2.28
CA VAL A 62 2.39 -6.84 -2.02
C VAL A 62 1.73 -7.73 -3.09
N LEU A 63 0.51 -7.38 -3.53
CA LEU A 63 -0.20 -8.12 -4.57
C LEU A 63 0.25 -7.77 -6.00
N ALA A 64 0.87 -6.61 -6.22
CA ALA A 64 1.29 -6.15 -7.54
C ALA A 64 2.08 -7.20 -8.36
N PRO A 65 3.05 -7.94 -7.78
CA PRO A 65 3.79 -8.95 -8.55
C PRO A 65 2.96 -10.16 -8.97
N LEU A 66 1.77 -10.36 -8.39
CA LEU A 66 0.84 -11.42 -8.81
C LEU A 66 0.03 -11.04 -10.05
N GLY A 67 0.09 -9.77 -10.48
CA GLY A 67 -0.63 -9.30 -11.67
C GLY A 67 -2.14 -9.25 -11.49
N VAL A 68 -2.65 -9.21 -10.25
CA VAL A 68 -4.09 -9.27 -9.93
C VAL A 68 -4.71 -7.89 -9.64
N LEU A 69 -3.98 -6.80 -9.87
CA LEU A 69 -4.46 -5.47 -9.47
C LEU A 69 -5.58 -4.91 -10.36
N ASP A 70 -5.90 -5.55 -11.48
CA ASP A 70 -7.08 -5.27 -12.29
C ASP A 70 -8.34 -6.03 -11.83
N ASP A 71 -8.24 -6.89 -10.80
CA ASP A 71 -9.38 -7.58 -10.21
C ASP A 71 -10.43 -6.57 -9.70
N PRO A 72 -11.70 -6.67 -10.13
CA PRO A 72 -12.77 -5.75 -9.72
C PRO A 72 -12.96 -5.62 -8.20
N ARG A 73 -12.60 -6.64 -7.41
CA ARG A 73 -12.67 -6.62 -5.95
C ARG A 73 -11.72 -5.60 -5.33
N LEU A 74 -10.69 -5.17 -6.06
CA LEU A 74 -9.73 -4.16 -5.63
C LEU A 74 -10.10 -2.73 -6.05
N SER A 75 -11.20 -2.56 -6.79
CA SER A 75 -11.64 -1.25 -7.30
C SER A 75 -11.77 -0.21 -6.19
N GLU A 76 -12.40 -0.55 -5.07
CA GLU A 76 -12.61 0.36 -3.95
C GLU A 76 -11.30 0.83 -3.31
N ALA A 77 -10.36 -0.10 -3.13
CA ALA A 77 -9.03 0.16 -2.59
C ALA A 77 -8.22 1.07 -3.52
N LEU A 78 -8.26 0.83 -4.83
CA LEU A 78 -7.60 1.68 -5.82
C LEU A 78 -8.23 3.08 -5.89
N ASP A 79 -9.56 3.17 -5.84
CA ASP A 79 -10.26 4.46 -5.79
C ASP A 79 -9.86 5.25 -4.54
N LEU A 80 -9.67 4.58 -3.41
CA LEU A 80 -9.17 5.21 -2.18
C LEU A 80 -7.79 5.84 -2.40
N ILE A 81 -6.88 5.14 -3.08
CA ILE A 81 -5.56 5.69 -3.42
C ILE A 81 -5.71 6.90 -4.33
N GLU A 82 -6.55 6.83 -5.36
CA GLU A 82 -6.76 7.95 -6.28
C GLU A 82 -7.36 9.18 -5.58
N ARG A 83 -8.38 9.00 -4.73
CA ARG A 83 -8.99 10.09 -3.95
C ARG A 83 -8.01 10.79 -3.01
N LYS A 84 -6.94 10.11 -2.58
CA LYS A 84 -5.89 10.69 -1.73
C LYS A 84 -4.80 11.42 -2.50
N ARG A 85 -4.83 11.36 -3.84
CA ARG A 85 -3.88 12.10 -4.69
C ARG A 85 -4.10 13.59 -4.48
N LEU A 86 -3.03 14.31 -4.17
CA LEU A 86 -3.02 15.76 -4.04
C LEU A 86 -3.04 16.43 -5.43
N PRO A 87 -3.38 17.74 -5.52
CA PRO A 87 -3.40 18.45 -6.79
C PRO A 87 -2.07 18.44 -7.55
N ASP A 88 -0.95 18.32 -6.85
CA ASP A 88 0.40 18.21 -7.44
C ASP A 88 0.74 16.78 -7.92
N GLY A 89 -0.23 15.85 -7.86
CA GLY A 89 -0.06 14.47 -8.27
C GLY A 89 0.69 13.58 -7.27
N ARG A 90 0.97 14.07 -6.05
CA ARG A 90 1.67 13.32 -5.00
C ARG A 90 0.74 12.87 -3.87
N TRP A 91 1.29 12.13 -2.92
CA TRP A 91 0.58 11.64 -1.74
C TRP A 91 1.35 12.00 -0.48
N ARG A 92 0.62 12.26 0.61
CA ARG A 92 1.19 12.58 1.93
C ARG A 92 0.78 11.53 2.97
N PRO A 93 1.62 11.28 3.99
CA PRO A 93 1.27 10.42 5.10
C PRO A 93 0.16 11.04 5.95
N LYS A 94 -0.69 10.19 6.53
CA LYS A 94 -1.71 10.56 7.52
C LYS A 94 -1.37 10.10 8.93
N GLY A 95 -0.44 9.16 9.07
CA GLY A 95 0.12 8.69 10.33
C GLY A 95 1.61 8.37 10.22
N TYR A 96 2.26 8.18 11.37
CA TYR A 96 3.69 7.90 11.47
C TYR A 96 3.95 6.88 12.56
N TYR A 97 4.79 5.90 12.26
CA TYR A 97 5.17 4.83 13.19
C TYR A 97 6.66 4.81 13.48
N TRP A 98 7.27 5.99 13.49
CA TRP A 98 8.68 6.20 13.81
C TRP A 98 8.88 7.50 14.57
N ARG A 99 10.04 7.62 15.21
CA ARG A 99 10.53 8.84 15.86
C ARG A 99 12.01 9.06 15.55
N MET A 100 12.47 10.30 15.62
CA MET A 100 13.90 10.61 15.53
C MET A 100 14.63 10.16 16.82
N PRO A 101 15.91 9.76 16.72
CA PRO A 101 16.76 9.50 17.87
C PRO A 101 16.71 10.64 18.88
N GLY A 102 16.63 10.31 20.16
CA GLY A 102 16.51 11.29 21.25
C GLY A 102 15.09 11.87 21.48
N SER A 103 14.11 11.55 20.63
CA SER A 103 12.70 11.90 20.89
C SER A 103 12.08 10.97 21.94
N ARG A 104 11.21 11.49 22.82
CA ARG A 104 10.47 10.65 23.78
C ARG A 104 9.39 9.82 23.08
N GLY A 105 9.15 8.59 23.55
CA GLY A 105 8.05 7.73 23.09
C GLY A 105 8.46 6.27 22.87
N SER A 106 7.48 5.42 22.56
CA SER A 106 7.66 3.98 22.36
C SER A 106 7.76 3.56 20.88
N LEU A 107 7.67 4.51 19.94
CA LEU A 107 7.84 4.21 18.52
C LEU A 107 9.31 3.85 18.21
N PRO A 108 9.55 3.05 17.15
CA PRO A 108 10.89 2.77 16.62
C PRO A 108 11.68 4.04 16.36
N GLU A 109 12.98 4.01 16.67
CA GLU A 109 13.90 5.05 16.23
C GLU A 109 14.22 4.86 14.76
N GLU A 110 14.21 5.97 14.03
CA GLU A 110 14.55 6.03 12.63
C GLU A 110 15.57 7.13 12.40
N VAL A 111 16.69 6.78 11.78
CA VAL A 111 17.80 7.70 11.51
C VAL A 111 17.51 8.58 10.29
N VAL A 112 16.55 8.17 9.45
CA VAL A 112 16.11 8.92 8.27
C VAL A 112 14.86 9.73 8.56
N ASP A 113 14.93 11.05 8.37
CA ASP A 113 13.71 11.87 8.36
C ASP A 113 12.92 11.63 7.06
N TRP A 114 11.89 10.80 7.15
CA TRP A 114 10.98 10.51 6.03
C TRP A 114 9.94 11.63 5.78
N GLY A 115 10.03 12.73 6.51
CA GLY A 115 9.15 13.89 6.38
C GLY A 115 7.79 13.70 7.06
N ARG A 116 7.20 14.82 7.49
CA ARG A 116 5.86 14.90 8.10
C ARG A 116 5.01 15.99 7.46
N GLY A 117 3.75 15.69 7.19
CA GLY A 117 2.72 16.63 6.71
C GLY A 117 2.82 17.03 5.23
N ALA A 118 4.01 16.96 4.65
CA ALA A 118 4.28 17.19 3.24
C ALA A 118 4.10 15.91 2.39
N PRO A 119 4.00 16.02 1.06
CA PRO A 119 4.04 14.87 0.18
C PRO A 119 5.31 14.04 0.41
N ASN A 120 5.16 12.71 0.48
CA ASN A 120 6.25 11.78 0.75
C ASN A 120 6.62 11.02 -0.54
N GLU A 121 7.90 10.94 -0.84
CA GLU A 121 8.42 10.35 -2.08
C GLU A 121 8.11 8.86 -2.19
N MET A 122 8.26 8.11 -1.10
CA MET A 122 8.05 6.66 -1.09
C MET A 122 6.57 6.30 -1.19
N ILE A 123 5.69 7.04 -0.51
CA ILE A 123 4.23 6.89 -0.69
C ILE A 123 3.86 7.22 -2.13
N THR A 124 4.39 8.32 -2.69
CA THR A 124 4.13 8.72 -4.07
C THR A 124 4.59 7.66 -5.06
N LEU A 125 5.80 7.12 -4.90
CA LEU A 125 6.33 6.05 -5.74
C LEU A 125 5.45 4.80 -5.68
N ASN A 126 5.10 4.35 -4.48
CA ASN A 126 4.30 3.14 -4.25
C ASN A 126 2.86 3.31 -4.78
N ALA A 127 2.26 4.49 -4.61
CA ALA A 127 0.94 4.79 -5.17
C ALA A 127 0.97 4.74 -6.71
N ARG A 128 1.98 5.35 -7.33
CA ARG A 128 2.13 5.33 -8.80
C ARG A 128 2.36 3.92 -9.33
N ARG A 129 3.15 3.10 -8.64
CA ARG A 129 3.39 1.69 -9.01
C ARG A 129 2.10 0.88 -8.95
N ALA A 130 1.36 0.97 -7.85
CA ALA A 130 0.09 0.26 -7.69
C ALA A 130 -0.93 0.66 -8.76
N LEU A 131 -1.14 1.97 -8.97
CA LEU A 131 -2.11 2.46 -9.96
C LEU A 131 -1.72 2.10 -11.40
N LYS A 132 -0.43 2.20 -11.74
CA LYS A 132 0.07 1.75 -13.05
C LYS A 132 -0.15 0.26 -13.26
N ALA A 133 0.15 -0.56 -12.26
CA ALA A 133 -0.04 -2.01 -12.33
C ALA A 133 -1.53 -2.41 -12.42
N ALA A 134 -2.44 -1.59 -11.88
CA ALA A 134 -3.88 -1.73 -12.05
C ALA A 134 -4.43 -1.17 -13.37
N GLY A 135 -3.56 -0.73 -14.29
CA GLY A 135 -3.97 -0.12 -15.57
C GLY A 135 -4.65 1.24 -15.43
N ARG A 136 -4.60 1.89 -14.26
CA ARG A 136 -5.25 3.18 -14.03
C ARG A 136 -4.38 4.31 -14.55
N ALA A 137 -4.97 5.18 -15.37
CA ALA A 137 -4.25 6.27 -16.00
C ALA A 137 -3.66 7.24 -14.96
N MET A 138 -2.35 7.44 -15.04
CA MET A 138 -1.69 8.51 -14.32
C MET A 138 -2.03 9.82 -15.05
N ALA A 139 -3.06 10.54 -14.60
CA ALA A 139 -3.35 11.89 -15.11
C ALA A 139 -2.04 12.69 -15.13
N GLY A 140 -1.61 13.05 -16.34
CA GLY A 140 -0.30 13.63 -16.57
C GLY A 140 -0.14 14.96 -15.87
N LEU A 141 0.99 15.16 -15.22
CA LEU A 141 1.55 16.49 -14.97
C LEU A 141 1.77 17.14 -16.34
N ALA A 142 0.76 17.85 -16.85
CA ALA A 142 0.97 18.89 -17.82
C ALA A 142 1.69 20.02 -17.09
N HIS A 143 3.02 19.97 -17.05
CA HIS A 143 3.81 21.16 -16.75
C HIS A 143 3.51 22.20 -17.83
N ARG A 144 2.91 23.31 -17.42
CA ARG A 144 3.12 24.62 -18.04
C ARG A 144 4.23 25.33 -17.28
#